data_AF-A0A4Y8SQQ6-F1
#
_entry.id   AF-A0A4Y8SQQ6-F1
#
_cell.length_a   1.000
_cell.length_b   1.000
_cell.length_c   1.000
_cell.angle_alpha   90.00
_cell.angle_beta   90.00
_cell.angle_gamma   90.00
#
_symmetry.space_group_name_H-M   'P 1'
#
loop_
_entity.id
_entity.type
_entity.pdbx_description
1 polymer ?
#
loop_
_entity_poly.entity_id
_entity_poly.type
_entity_poly.pdbx_seq_one_letter_code
_entity_poly.pdbx_strand_id
1 'polypeptide(L)' 'MTTLTMRQKLMSYLADAEDNKVKAIYTLLERDIDEEDAVLLSEEQFDILEHEQELHLTGKSKSYTRDEAMQIIRRQREL' A
#
# COMPACT_ATOMS: atom_id res chain seq x y z
N MET A 1 -9.68 6.79 -12.76
CA MET A 1 -10.97 6.28 -12.23
C MET A 1 -10.96 6.54 -10.74
N THR A 2 -11.95 7.23 -10.17
CA THR A 2 -11.86 7.64 -8.76
C THR A 2 -12.11 6.42 -7.85
N THR A 3 -11.44 6.40 -6.71
CA THR A 3 -11.57 5.35 -5.68
C THR A 3 -13.01 5.14 -5.24
N LEU A 4 -13.81 6.22 -5.22
CA LEU A 4 -15.25 6.16 -4.98
C LEU A 4 -15.99 5.28 -6.00
N THR A 5 -15.69 5.44 -7.29
CA THR A 5 -16.34 4.64 -8.35
C THR A 5 -15.94 3.16 -8.29
N MET A 6 -14.70 2.87 -7.88
CA MET A 6 -14.24 1.49 -7.67
C MET A 6 -14.97 0.82 -6.50
N ARG A 7 -15.13 1.53 -5.38
CA ARG A 7 -15.85 1.04 -4.19
C ARG A 7 -17.31 0.72 -4.50
N GLN A 8 -17.99 1.63 -5.22
CA GLN A 8 -19.39 1.42 -5.63
C GLN A 8 -19.54 0.17 -6.50
N LYS A 9 -18.66 -0.04 -7.47
CA LYS A 9 -18.69 -1.23 -8.34
C LYS A 9 -18.48 -2.53 -7.58
N LEU A 10 -17.54 -2.57 -6.65
CA LEU A 10 -17.29 -3.75 -5.81
C LEU A 10 -18.50 -4.09 -4.94
N MET A 11 -19.11 -3.08 -4.30
CA MET A 11 -20.31 -3.29 -3.48
C MET A 11 -21.49 -3.81 -4.31
N SER A 12 -21.72 -3.26 -5.50
CA SER A 12 -22.78 -3.73 -6.40
C SER A 12 -22.53 -5.16 -6.88
N TYR A 13 -21.28 -5.51 -7.21
CA TYR A 13 -20.95 -6.88 -7.60
C TYR A 13 -21.16 -7.89 -6.47
N LEU A 14 -20.73 -7.56 -5.25
CA LEU A 14 -20.87 -8.44 -4.10
C LEU A 14 -22.32 -8.67 -3.68
N ALA A 15 -23.24 -7.74 -3.99
CA ALA A 15 -24.66 -7.89 -3.68
C ALA A 15 -25.33 -9.05 -4.43
N ASP A 16 -24.89 -9.34 -5.66
CA ASP A 16 -25.49 -10.34 -6.55
C ASP A 16 -24.54 -11.52 -6.84
N ALA A 17 -23.34 -11.55 -6.26
CA ALA A 17 -22.34 -12.56 -6.53
C ALA A 17 -22.70 -13.92 -5.90
N GLU A 18 -22.40 -15.00 -6.64
CA GLU A 18 -22.54 -16.37 -6.14
C GLU A 18 -21.61 -16.63 -4.92
N ASP A 19 -22.08 -17.42 -3.95
CA ASP A 19 -21.39 -17.72 -2.69
C ASP A 19 -19.94 -18.18 -2.84
N ASN A 20 -19.65 -18.96 -3.89
CA ASN A 20 -18.29 -19.43 -4.19
C ASN A 20 -17.33 -18.27 -4.53
N LYS A 21 -17.81 -17.25 -5.24
CA LYS A 21 -17.03 -16.07 -5.61
C LYS A 21 -16.84 -15.14 -4.42
N VAL A 22 -17.88 -14.97 -3.61
CA VAL A 22 -17.78 -14.20 -2.36
C VAL A 22 -16.76 -14.84 -1.43
N LYS A 23 -16.79 -16.17 -1.25
CA LYS A 23 -15.78 -16.90 -0.46
C LYS A 23 -14.37 -16.74 -1.01
N ALA A 24 -14.18 -16.82 -2.32
CA ALA A 24 -12.86 -16.63 -2.93
C ALA A 24 -12.32 -15.22 -2.68
N ILE A 25 -13.18 -14.19 -2.79
CA ILE A 25 -12.79 -12.80 -2.49
C ILE A 25 -12.47 -12.64 -1.00
N TYR A 26 -13.30 -13.20 -0.12
CA TYR A 26 -13.06 -13.18 1.32
C TYR A 26 -11.71 -13.84 1.65
N THR A 27 -11.43 -15.06 1.18
CA THR A 27 -10.15 -15.74 1.42
C THR A 27 -8.93 -14.95 0.93
N LEU A 28 -9.07 -14.19 -0.17
CA LEU A 28 -7.98 -13.35 -0.67
C LEU A 28 -7.72 -12.13 0.21
N LEU A 29 -8.76 -11.59 0.85
CA LEU A 29 -8.72 -10.37 1.64
C LEU A 29 -8.87 -10.64 3.15
N GLU A 30 -8.96 -11.91 3.56
CA GLU A 30 -9.27 -12.33 4.93
C GLU A 30 -8.23 -11.75 5.89
N ARG A 31 -6.96 -11.79 5.50
CA ARG A 31 -5.87 -11.17 6.27
C ARG A 31 -6.01 -9.66 6.35
N ASP A 32 -6.37 -8.98 5.27
CA ASP A 32 -6.54 -7.52 5.25
C ASP A 32 -7.82 -7.07 6.00
N ILE A 33 -8.81 -7.95 6.13
CA ILE A 33 -10.08 -7.73 6.85
C ILE A 33 -9.92 -8.00 8.34
N ASP A 34 -9.23 -9.10 8.69
CA ASP A 34 -9.04 -9.56 10.07
C ASP A 34 -7.84 -8.91 10.76
N GLU A 35 -7.00 -8.18 10.02
CA GLU A 35 -5.95 -7.33 10.59
C GLU A 35 -6.58 -6.14 11.36
N GLU A 36 -7.06 -6.40 12.58
CA GLU A 36 -7.24 -5.39 13.64
C GLU A 36 -5.91 -4.66 13.97
N ASP A 37 -4.77 -5.19 13.50
CA ASP A 37 -3.41 -4.65 13.62
C ASP A 37 -2.82 -4.14 12.29
N ALA A 38 -3.65 -3.86 11.27
CA ALA A 38 -3.16 -3.21 10.05
C ALA A 38 -2.50 -1.88 10.44
N VAL A 39 -1.20 -1.73 10.17
CA VAL A 39 -0.51 -0.45 10.34
C VAL A 39 -1.10 0.50 9.32
N LEU A 40 -2.17 1.19 9.71
CA LEU A 40 -2.77 2.27 8.94
C LEU A 40 -1.77 3.41 8.95
N LEU A 41 -1.09 3.57 7.82
CA LEU A 41 -0.24 4.73 7.59
C LEU A 41 -1.11 5.98 7.73
N SER A 42 -0.61 6.99 8.43
CA SER A 42 -1.24 8.30 8.44
C SER A 42 -1.28 8.88 7.01
N GLU A 43 -2.16 9.84 6.77
CA GLU A 43 -2.23 10.57 5.49
C GLU A 43 -0.85 11.17 5.13
N GLU A 44 -0.17 11.76 6.11
CA GLU A 44 1.20 12.26 5.95
C GLU A 44 2.20 11.17 5.53
N GLN A 45 2.10 9.96 6.09
CA GLN A 45 2.96 8.84 5.72
C GLN A 45 2.66 8.34 4.30
N PHE A 46 1.40 8.37 3.88
CA PHE A 46 1.02 8.08 2.50
C PHE A 46 1.57 9.12 1.53
N ASP A 47 1.45 10.41 1.86
CA ASP A 47 1.95 11.51 1.03
C ASP A 47 3.47 11.43 0.82
N ILE A 48 4.22 11.06 1.87
CA ILE A 48 5.67 10.84 1.76
C ILE A 48 5.97 9.71 0.77
N LEU A 49 5.24 8.60 0.83
CA LEU A 49 5.46 7.47 -0.07
C LEU A 49 5.11 7.80 -1.53
N GLU A 50 4.02 8.54 -1.75
CA GLU A 50 3.62 8.98 -3.09
C GLU A 50 4.65 9.96 -3.67
N HIS A 51 5.13 10.91 -2.87
CA HIS A 51 6.16 11.84 -3.28
C HIS A 51 7.49 11.15 -3.64
N GLU A 52 7.97 10.25 -2.78
CA GLU A 52 9.21 9.49 -3.04
C GLU A 52 9.09 8.59 -4.28
N GLN A 53 7.91 8.00 -4.51
CA GLN A 53 7.63 7.24 -5.72
C GLN A 53 7.73 8.13 -6.97
N GLU A 54 7.14 9.32 -6.95
CA GLU A 54 7.21 10.26 -8.08
C GLU A 54 8.66 10.65 -8.37
N LEU A 55 9.44 10.98 -7.33
CA LEU A 55 10.85 11.33 -7.48
C LEU A 55 11.66 10.17 -8.08
N HIS A 56 11.36 8.94 -7.68
CA HIS A 56 12.03 7.77 -8.24
C HIS A 56 11.68 7.57 -9.72
N LEU A 57 10.39 7.61 -10.06
CA LEU A 57 9.90 7.41 -11.43
C LEU A 57 10.41 8.51 -12.39
N THR A 58 10.57 9.73 -11.88
CA THR A 58 11.12 10.86 -12.63
C THR A 58 12.66 10.89 -12.64
N GLY A 59 13.31 9.92 -11.98
CA GLY A 59 14.78 9.83 -11.88
C GLY A 59 15.41 10.95 -11.06
N LYS A 60 14.63 11.68 -10.26
CA LYS A 60 15.07 12.78 -9.40
C LYS A 60 15.58 12.29 -8.04
N SER A 61 15.20 11.09 -7.63
CA SER A 61 15.77 10.42 -6.46
C SER A 61 16.43 9.10 -6.85
N LYS A 62 17.50 8.75 -6.12
CA LYS A 62 18.18 7.47 -6.25
C LYS A 62 17.58 6.50 -5.22
N SER A 63 17.11 5.35 -5.68
CA SER A 63 16.75 4.26 -4.78
C SER A 63 17.99 3.52 -4.30
N TYR A 64 17.91 3.01 -3.08
CA TYR A 64 18.98 2.25 -2.45
C TYR A 64 18.46 0.87 -2.11
N THR A 65 19.33 -0.12 -2.26
CA THR A 65 19.11 -1.42 -1.64
C THR A 65 19.12 -1.27 -0.12
N ARG A 66 18.53 -2.25 0.57
CA ARG A 66 18.48 -2.25 2.04
C ARG A 66 19.88 -2.16 2.67
N ASP A 67 20.86 -2.81 2.06
CA ASP A 67 22.24 -2.80 2.55
C ASP A 67 22.89 -1.43 2.37
N GLU A 68 22.69 -0.78 1.22
CA GLU A 68 23.15 0.59 0.99
C GLU A 68 22.48 1.58 1.95
N ALA A 69 21.17 1.46 2.17
CA ALA A 69 20.44 2.29 3.12
C ALA A 69 20.98 2.13 4.55
N MET A 70 21.23 0.89 4.99
CA MET A 70 21.84 0.63 6.30
C MET A 70 23.25 1.23 6.42
N GLN A 71 24.06 1.18 5.36
CA GLN A 71 25.39 1.81 5.35
C GLN A 71 25.30 3.34 5.45
N ILE A 72 24.35 3.96 4.75
CA ILE A 72 24.12 5.42 4.81
C ILE A 72 23.71 5.82 6.23
N ILE A 73 22.75 5.13 6.84
CA ILE A 73 22.28 5.40 8.20
C ILE A 73 23.41 5.25 9.22
N ARG A 74 24.23 4.19 9.09
CA ARG A 74 25.38 3.97 9.98
C ARG A 74 26.40 5.10 9.86
N ARG A 75 26.76 5.50 8.64
CA ARG A 75 27.71 6.59 8.39
C ARG A 75 27.20 7.95 8.90
N GLN A 76 25.89 8.19 8.89
CA GLN A 76 25.31 9.42 9.44
C GLN A 76 25.32 9.49 10.97
N ARG A 77 25.35 8.35 11.68
CA ARG A 77 25.42 8.32 13.16
C ARG A 77 26.83 8.55 13.71
N GLU A 78 27.86 8.49 12.87
CA GLU A 78 29.27 8.67 13.24
C GLU A 78 29.75 10.13 13.12
N LEU A 79 28.92 11.02 12.56
CA LEU A 79 29.12 12.47 12.47
C LEU A 79 28.40 13.20 13.62
#